data_AF-A0A7W7RND4-F1
#
_entry.id   AF-A0A7W7RND4-F1
#
_cell.length_a   1.000
_cell.length_b   1.000
_cell.length_c   1.000
_cell.angle_alpha   90.00
_cell.angle_beta   90.00
_cell.angle_gamma   90.00
#
_symmetry.space_group_name_H-M   'P 1'
#
loop_
_entity.id
_entity.type
_entity.pdbx_description
1 polymer ?
#
loop_
_entity_poly.entity_id
_entity_poly.type
_entity_poly.pdbx_seq_one_letter_code
_entity_poly.pdbx_strand_id
1 'polypeptide(L)'
;MGIGPGDEVLVQDYTFFATAMPLFQLGAAPVPVDVDYSGELDLDQAHALITPATKALVATHMWGHPQQMRRLRSFCGRHGIARGRQCRPAR
;
A
#
# COMPACT_ATOMS: atom_id res chain seq x y z
N MET A 1 -11.16 -6.33 4.68
CA MET A 1 -9.91 -6.02 5.38
C MET A 1 -10.33 -5.22 6.59
N GLY A 2 -10.34 -5.80 7.79
CA GLY A 2 -10.73 -5.07 9.00
C GLY A 2 -9.64 -4.08 9.40
N ILE A 3 -9.37 -3.11 8.53
CA ILE A 3 -8.47 -1.97 8.80
C ILE A 3 -9.19 -1.06 9.79
N GLY A 4 -8.51 -0.68 10.85
CA GLY A 4 -9.04 0.19 11.88
C GLY A 4 -7.94 0.90 12.67
N PRO A 5 -8.29 1.44 13.84
CA PRO A 5 -7.35 2.11 14.73
C PRO A 5 -6.11 1.27 15.05
N GLY A 6 -4.93 1.87 14.90
CA GLY A 6 -3.64 1.23 15.19
C GLY A 6 -3.06 0.39 14.05
N ASP A 7 -3.79 0.20 12.94
CA ASP A 7 -3.22 -0.39 11.74
C ASP A 7 -2.45 0.65 10.94
N GLU A 8 -1.30 0.24 10.39
CA GLU A 8 -0.55 1.01 9.41
C GLU A 8 -0.87 0.50 7.99
N VAL A 9 -0.97 1.43 7.04
CA VAL A 9 -1.17 1.13 5.64
C VAL A 9 -0.14 1.89 4.82
N LEU A 10 0.71 1.16 4.12
CA LEU A 10 1.67 1.75 3.18
C LEU A 10 0.89 2.35 2.00
N VAL A 11 1.15 3.61 1.65
CA VAL A 11 0.47 4.32 0.56
C VAL A 11 1.50 5.06 -0.27
N GLN A 12 1.33 5.04 -1.59
CA GLN A 12 2.10 5.93 -2.48
C GLN A 12 1.97 7.39 -2.01
N ASP A 13 3.09 8.06 -1.78
CA ASP A 13 3.13 9.47 -1.39
C ASP A 13 2.66 10.39 -2.53
N TYR A 14 2.97 10.01 -3.77
CA TYR A 14 2.50 10.63 -4.99
C TYR A 14 1.26 9.91 -5.51
N THR A 15 0.08 10.30 -4.98
CA THR A 15 -1.21 9.77 -5.41
C THR A 15 -2.33 10.81 -5.27
N PHE A 16 -3.52 10.48 -5.74
CA PHE A 16 -4.70 11.30 -5.51
C PHE A 16 -5.13 11.23 -4.04
N PHE A 17 -5.47 12.36 -3.43
CA PHE A 17 -5.79 12.45 -2.01
C PHE A 17 -6.87 11.44 -1.55
N ALA A 18 -7.83 11.12 -2.42
CA ALA A 18 -8.89 10.15 -2.13
C ALA A 18 -8.38 8.70 -1.96
N THR A 19 -7.14 8.40 -2.34
CA THR A 19 -6.48 7.12 -2.05
C THR A 19 -6.19 6.97 -0.55
N ALA A 20 -5.72 8.04 0.11
CA ALA A 20 -5.33 8.01 1.51
C ALA A 20 -6.47 8.41 2.48
N MET A 21 -7.38 9.29 2.05
CA MET A 21 -8.46 9.81 2.90
C MET A 21 -9.29 8.74 3.66
N PRO A 22 -9.69 7.62 3.04
CA PRO A 22 -10.47 6.60 3.74
C PRO A 22 -9.71 5.96 4.92
N LEU A 23 -8.38 5.96 4.91
CA LEU A 23 -7.58 5.39 5.99
C LEU A 23 -7.73 6.22 7.27
N PHE A 24 -7.70 7.55 7.14
CA PHE A 24 -7.96 8.45 8.26
C PHE A 24 -9.38 8.28 8.82
N GLN A 25 -10.38 8.08 7.95
CA GLN A 25 -11.76 7.83 8.37
C GLN A 25 -11.91 6.50 9.14
N LEU A 26 -11.08 5.51 8.83
CA LEU A 26 -11.02 4.23 9.52
C LEU A 26 -10.16 4.28 10.81
N GLY A 27 -9.48 5.40 11.08
CA GLY A 27 -8.53 5.52 12.19
C GLY A 27 -7.19 4.82 11.96
N ALA A 28 -6.93 4.34 10.74
CA ALA A 28 -5.65 3.75 10.36
C ALA A 28 -4.62 4.84 10.01
N ALA A 29 -3.34 4.53 10.20
CA ALA A 29 -2.24 5.42 9.88
C ALA A 29 -1.73 5.15 8.44
N PRO A 30 -1.89 6.10 7.50
CA PRO A 30 -1.20 6.01 6.22
C PRO A 30 0.28 6.27 6.43
N VAL A 31 1.11 5.36 5.92
CA VAL A 31 2.58 5.47 5.90
C VAL A 31 3.00 5.76 4.45
N PRO A 32 3.43 6.99 4.14
CA PRO A 32 3.81 7.37 2.79
C PRO A 32 5.05 6.59 2.33
N VAL A 33 5.01 6.13 1.09
CA VAL A 33 6.11 5.46 0.38
C VAL A 33 6.33 6.18 -0.94
N ASP A 34 7.57 6.55 -1.18
CA ASP A 34 8.07 7.23 -2.36
C ASP A 34 7.83 6.42 -3.64
N VAL A 35 7.89 7.12 -4.77
CA VAL A 35 7.74 6.56 -6.11
C VAL A 35 8.98 6.81 -6.94
N ASP A 36 9.26 5.89 -7.86
CA ASP A 36 10.30 6.12 -8.86
C ASP A 36 9.82 7.08 -9.96
N TYR A 37 10.73 7.39 -10.90
CA TYR A 37 10.44 8.29 -12.02
C TYR A 37 9.30 7.80 -12.94
N SER A 38 8.99 6.51 -12.93
CA SER A 38 7.88 5.92 -13.69
C SER A 38 6.53 6.02 -12.96
N GLY A 39 6.54 6.49 -11.71
CA GLY A 39 5.39 6.50 -10.82
C GLY A 39 5.11 5.13 -10.19
N GLU A 40 6.06 4.18 -10.26
CA GLU A 40 5.99 2.92 -9.54
C GLU A 40 6.36 3.13 -8.07
N LEU A 41 5.64 2.45 -7.16
CA LEU A 41 5.95 2.51 -5.73
C LEU A 41 7.30 1.83 -5.45
N ASP A 42 8.17 2.50 -4.70
CA ASP A 42 9.45 1.95 -4.28
C ASP A 42 9.25 0.80 -3.29
N LEU A 43 9.48 -0.44 -3.75
CA LEU A 43 9.30 -1.64 -2.93
C LEU A 43 10.43 -1.85 -1.92
N ASP A 44 11.61 -1.27 -2.13
CA ASP A 44 12.73 -1.36 -1.20
C ASP A 44 12.48 -0.42 -0.02
N GLN A 45 12.00 0.81 -0.30
CA GLN A 45 11.55 1.70 0.75
C GLN A 45 10.32 1.13 1.48
N ALA A 46 9.35 0.57 0.74
CA ALA A 46 8.21 -0.10 1.35
C ALA A 46 8.65 -1.22 2.29
N HIS A 47 9.67 -2.01 1.92
CA HIS A 47 10.20 -3.07 2.77
C HIS A 47 10.73 -2.53 4.09
N ALA A 48 11.51 -1.46 4.03
CA ALA A 48 12.12 -0.82 5.21
C ALA A 48 11.09 -0.21 6.17
N LEU A 49 9.91 0.16 5.66
CA LEU A 49 8.83 0.77 6.42
C LEU A 49 7.84 -0.26 7.01
N ILE A 50 7.97 -1.55 6.70
CA ILE A 50 7.11 -2.57 7.28
C ILE A 50 7.37 -2.70 8.78
N THR A 51 6.29 -2.61 9.55
CA THR A 51 6.25 -2.86 10.99
C THR A 51 5.25 -3.99 11.30
N PRO A 52 5.20 -4.49 12.54
CA PRO A 52 4.14 -5.41 12.97
C PRO A 52 2.71 -4.84 12.85
N ALA A 53 2.56 -3.51 12.79
CA ALA A 53 1.28 -2.84 12.61
C ALA A 53 0.87 -2.71 11.13
N THR A 54 1.81 -2.96 10.19
CA THR A 54 1.53 -2.83 8.75
C THR A 54 0.56 -3.92 8.29
N LYS A 55 -0.66 -3.50 7.95
CA LYS A 55 -1.74 -4.41 7.55
C LYS A 55 -1.92 -4.49 6.04
N ALA A 56 -1.60 -3.41 5.33
CA ALA A 56 -1.84 -3.34 3.90
C ALA A 56 -0.89 -2.39 3.16
N LEU A 57 -0.87 -2.53 1.84
CA LEU A 57 -0.25 -1.61 0.90
C LEU A 57 -1.28 -1.18 -0.16
N VAL A 58 -1.38 0.12 -0.42
CA VAL A 58 -2.24 0.73 -1.43
C VAL A 58 -1.37 1.46 -2.44
N ALA A 59 -1.49 1.06 -3.71
CA ALA A 59 -0.78 1.65 -4.83
C ALA A 59 -1.76 1.95 -5.95
N THR A 60 -1.52 3.04 -6.67
CA THR A 60 -2.33 3.53 -7.79
C THR A 60 -1.54 3.48 -9.10
N HIS A 61 -2.26 3.46 -10.22
CA HIS A 61 -1.68 3.49 -11.55
C HIS A 61 -1.58 4.95 -12.00
N MET A 62 -0.46 5.61 -11.67
CA MET A 62 -0.27 7.04 -11.91
C MET A 62 -0.09 7.31 -13.41
N TRP A 63 -0.69 8.40 -13.89
CA TRP A 63 -0.57 8.88 -15.28
C TRP A 63 -0.89 7.83 -16.38
N GLY A 64 -1.69 6.81 -16.07
CA GLY A 64 -1.97 5.72 -17.01
C GLY A 64 -0.86 4.65 -17.08
N HIS A 65 0.20 4.78 -16.29
CA HIS A 65 1.26 3.79 -16.13
C HIS A 65 0.87 2.76 -15.06
N PRO A 66 0.69 1.47 -15.46
CA PRO A 66 0.33 0.42 -14.52
C PRO A 66 1.53 0.05 -13.64
N GLN A 67 1.26 -0.21 -12.37
CA GLN A 67 2.24 -0.79 -11.45
C GLN A 67 2.60 -2.20 -11.91
N GLN A 68 3.84 -2.64 -11.65
CA GLN A 68 4.25 -4.03 -11.87
C GLN A 68 3.52 -5.00 -10.93
N MET A 69 2.29 -5.36 -11.29
CA MET A 69 1.37 -6.13 -10.45
C MET A 69 1.95 -7.46 -9.98
N ARG A 70 2.82 -8.11 -10.77
CA ARG A 70 3.50 -9.35 -10.33
C ARG A 70 4.50 -9.09 -9.21
N ARG A 71 5.30 -8.02 -9.31
CA ARG A 71 6.26 -7.61 -8.27
C ARG A 71 5.52 -7.23 -6.99
N LEU A 72 4.48 -6.41 -7.12
CA LEU A 72 3.65 -5.97 -5.99
C LEU A 72 2.94 -7.14 -5.29
N ARG A 73 2.40 -8.11 -6.06
CA ARG A 73 1.80 -9.34 -5.51
C ARG A 73 2.81 -10.16 -4.74
N SER A 74 3.99 -10.36 -5.32
CA SER A 74 5.05 -11.15 -4.70
C SER A 74 5.54 -10.48 -3.41
N PHE A 75 5.69 -9.15 -3.41
CA PHE A 75 6.01 -8.37 -2.23
C PHE A 75 4.99 -8.55 -1.12
N CYS A 76 3.70 -8.27 -1.38
CA CYS A 76 2.64 -8.45 -0.39
C CYS A 76 2.57 -9.90 0.15
N GLY A 77 2.74 -10.88 -0.73
CA GLY A 77 2.75 -12.31 -0.35
C GLY A 77 3.91 -12.69 0.56
N ARG A 78 5.11 -12.17 0.33
CA ARG A 78 6.29 -12.41 1.19
C ARG A 78 6.14 -11.81 2.58
N HIS A 79 5.44 -10.68 2.69
CA HIS A 79 5.30 -9.95 3.95
C HIS A 79 3.96 -10.17 4.67
N GLY A 80 3.06 -10.97 4.10
CA GLY A 80 1.76 -11.27 4.72
C GLY A 80 0.79 -10.09 4.79
N ILE A 81 1.05 -9.01 4.03
CA ILE A 81 0.22 -7.79 4.05
C ILE A 81 -0.83 -7.79 2.93
N ALA A 82 -1.99 -7.21 3.21
CA ALA A 82 -3.07 -7.12 2.23
C ALA A 82 -2.80 -6.04 1.17
N ARG A 83 -3.43 -6.12 0.00
CA ARG A 83 -3.26 -5.14 -1.08
C ARG A 83 -4.58 -4.42 -1.34
N GLY A 84 -4.58 -3.09 -1.34
CA GLY A 84 -5.77 -2.28 -1.57
C GLY A 84 -6.33 -2.42 -2.99
N ARG A 85 -7.67 -2.47 -3.09
CA ARG A 85 -8.52 -2.69 -4.28
C ARG A 85 -8.46 -4.11 -4.90
N GLN A 86 -9.24 -5.01 -4.29
CA GLN A 86 -9.80 -6.28 -4.81
C GLN A 86 -9.02 -7.62 -4.64
N CYS A 87 -9.65 -8.48 -3.82
CA CYS A 87 -9.60 -9.95 -3.66
C CYS A 87 -8.43 -10.64 -2.91
N ARG A 88 -8.85 -11.32 -1.83
CA ARG A 88 -8.16 -12.17 -0.83
C ARG A 88 -7.70 -13.53 -1.42
N PRO A 89 -6.83 -14.33 -0.75
CA PRO A 89 -7.12 -14.92 0.57
C PRO A 89 -6.12 -14.52 1.64
N ALA A 90 -6.65 -14.21 2.82
CA ALA A 90 -5.92 -14.35 4.07
C ALA A 90 -6.10 -15.82 4.48
N ARG A 91 -5.03 -16.43 4.97
CA ARG A 91 -5.20 -17.48 5.98
C ARG A 91 -5.31 -16.82 7.34
#